data_AF-A0A371P0L9-F1
#
_entry.id   AF-A0A371P0L9-F1
#
_cell.length_a   1.000
_cell.length_b   1.000
_cell.length_c   1.000
_cell.angle_alpha   90.00
_cell.angle_beta   90.00
_cell.angle_gamma   90.00
#
_symmetry.space_group_name_H-M   'P 1'
#
loop_
_entity.id
_entity.type
_entity.pdbx_description
1 polymer ?
#
loop_
_entity_poly.entity_id
_entity_poly.type
_entity_poly.pdbx_seq_one_letter_code
_entity_poly.pdbx_strand_id
1 'polypeptide(L)'
;MTIQTMTEEHARELCEWRYAPPWDIYNWASWESMKKDGVELGDPVLRTTQYGAVVDERGSLFGYVQFFPLGHVTRLGLGLHPDRLGQGLGALLVRTIVEEALRRSPGNEVDLEVASWNTRAIRVYESVGFRIDETYDRPTSNGEVECHCMIYDPSLPCP
;
A
#
# COMPACT_ATOMS: atom_id res chain seq x y z
N MET A 1 -4.77 0.21 -15.25
CA MET A 1 -3.57 0.39 -14.40
C MET A 1 -2.76 -0.90 -14.48
N THR A 2 -1.44 -0.80 -14.42
CA THR A 2 -0.56 -1.98 -14.39
C THR A 2 0.47 -1.83 -13.28
N ILE A 3 0.99 -2.97 -12.79
CA ILE A 3 2.02 -2.99 -11.76
C ILE A 3 3.34 -3.34 -12.41
N GLN A 4 4.34 -2.48 -12.21
CA GLN A 4 5.70 -2.64 -12.70
C GLN A 4 6.66 -2.78 -11.52
N THR A 5 7.85 -3.31 -11.77
CA THR A 5 8.93 -3.29 -10.77
C THR A 5 9.23 -1.86 -10.36
N MET A 6 9.39 -1.61 -9.05
CA MET A 6 9.77 -0.30 -8.55
C MET A 6 11.21 0.03 -8.96
N THR A 7 11.37 1.04 -9.83
CA THR A 7 12.69 1.53 -10.26
C THR A 7 13.20 2.59 -9.30
N GLU A 8 14.45 3.01 -9.47
CA GLU A 8 14.99 4.14 -8.70
C GLU A 8 14.26 5.45 -9.05
N GLU A 9 13.86 5.67 -10.30
CA GLU A 9 13.11 6.85 -10.72
C GLU A 9 11.73 6.90 -10.06
N HIS A 10 10.99 5.78 -10.08
CA HIS A 10 9.70 5.68 -9.39
C HIS A 10 9.83 5.93 -7.89
N ALA A 11 10.86 5.34 -7.25
CA ALA A 11 11.11 5.53 -5.83
C ALA A 11 11.43 7.00 -5.50
N ARG A 12 12.24 7.67 -6.34
CA ARG A 12 12.56 9.08 -6.17
C ARG A 12 11.32 9.95 -6.26
N GLU A 13 10.48 9.75 -7.28
CA GLU A 13 9.21 10.46 -7.45
C GLU A 13 8.26 10.21 -6.27
N LEU A 14 8.13 8.96 -5.82
CA LEU A 14 7.30 8.59 -4.67
C LEU A 14 7.74 9.31 -3.38
N CYS A 15 9.05 9.47 -3.17
CA CYS A 15 9.60 10.23 -2.03
C CYS A 15 9.30 11.73 -2.09
N GLU A 16 8.83 12.27 -3.22
CA GLU A 16 8.40 13.67 -3.36
C GLU A 16 6.93 13.87 -3.00
N TRP A 17 6.14 12.80 -2.90
CA TRP A 17 4.71 12.91 -2.60
C TRP A 17 4.47 13.52 -1.22
N ARG A 18 3.58 14.51 -1.16
CA ARG A 18 3.18 15.16 0.09
C ARG A 18 1.67 15.16 0.24
N TYR A 19 1.21 14.56 1.32
CA TYR A 19 -0.17 14.64 1.78
C TYR A 19 -0.33 15.82 2.75
N ALA A 20 -1.49 16.47 2.69
CA ALA A 20 -1.86 17.50 3.65
C ALA A 20 -2.29 16.85 4.98
N PRO A 21 -2.14 17.54 6.12
CA PRO A 21 -2.62 17.05 7.41
C PRO A 21 -4.12 16.68 7.38
N PRO A 22 -4.54 15.63 8.11
CA PRO A 22 -3.75 14.78 9.01
C PRO A 22 -3.05 13.59 8.31
N TRP A 23 -3.02 13.57 6.98
CA TRP A 23 -2.52 12.44 6.18
C TRP A 23 -1.00 12.51 5.93
N ASP A 24 -0.35 13.59 6.37
CA ASP A 24 1.08 13.84 6.25
C ASP A 24 1.95 12.80 6.97
N ILE A 25 1.37 12.03 7.90
CA ILE A 25 2.01 10.88 8.54
C ILE A 25 2.42 9.77 7.55
N TYR A 26 1.83 9.76 6.34
CA TYR A 26 2.12 8.80 5.27
C TYR A 26 3.17 9.34 4.28
N ASN A 27 3.73 10.52 4.53
CA ASN A 27 4.80 11.06 3.71
C ASN A 27 6.08 10.23 3.92
N TRP A 28 6.67 9.81 2.81
CA TRP A 28 7.97 9.17 2.81
C TRP A 28 9.09 10.17 3.16
N ALA A 29 10.15 9.66 3.78
CA ALA A 29 11.41 10.38 3.89
C ALA A 29 11.98 10.72 2.49
N SER A 30 12.94 11.65 2.44
CA SER A 30 13.58 11.99 1.17
C SER A 30 14.30 10.78 0.56
N TRP A 31 14.32 10.73 -0.76
CA TRP A 31 15.04 9.70 -1.52
C TRP A 31 16.50 9.58 -1.07
N GLU A 32 17.18 10.71 -0.89
CA GLU A 32 18.59 10.74 -0.46
C GLU A 32 18.79 10.10 0.93
N SER A 33 17.87 10.31 1.87
CA SER A 33 17.95 9.67 3.19
C SER A 33 17.72 8.17 3.08
N MET A 34 16.65 7.74 2.40
CA MET A 34 16.35 6.31 2.24
C MET A 34 17.48 5.57 1.54
N LYS A 35 18.00 6.13 0.45
CA LYS A 35 19.09 5.54 -0.32
C LYS A 35 20.37 5.44 0.51
N LYS A 36 20.69 6.48 1.28
CA LYS A 36 21.87 6.49 2.16
C LYS A 36 21.77 5.44 3.26
N ASP A 37 20.60 5.33 3.88
CA ASP A 37 20.39 4.43 5.01
C ASP A 37 20.10 2.99 4.55
N GLY A 38 19.81 2.79 3.26
CA GLY A 38 19.56 1.47 2.67
C GLY A 38 18.30 0.82 3.22
N VAL A 39 17.24 1.62 3.43
CA VAL A 39 15.98 1.17 4.03
C VAL A 39 14.83 1.34 3.04
N GLU A 40 13.84 0.45 3.13
CA GLU A 40 12.62 0.51 2.32
C GLU A 40 12.92 0.64 0.81
N LEU A 41 12.46 1.73 0.20
CA LEU A 41 12.70 2.05 -1.21
C LEU A 41 14.19 2.28 -1.52
N GLY A 42 14.99 2.65 -0.53
CA GLY A 42 16.43 2.87 -0.68
C GLY A 42 17.23 1.59 -0.86
N ASP A 43 16.79 0.48 -0.26
CA ASP A 43 17.39 -0.84 -0.45
C ASP A 43 17.04 -1.36 -1.86
N PRO A 44 18.02 -1.62 -2.73
CA PRO A 44 17.75 -2.08 -4.09
C PRO A 44 17.09 -3.47 -4.15
N VAL A 45 17.37 -4.35 -3.19
CA VAL A 45 16.76 -5.69 -3.13
C VAL A 45 15.33 -5.56 -2.69
N LEU A 46 15.04 -4.87 -1.57
CA LEU A 46 13.65 -4.69 -1.11
C LEU A 46 12.83 -3.95 -2.16
N ARG A 47 13.37 -2.85 -2.71
CA ARG A 47 12.72 -2.07 -3.78
C ARG A 47 12.32 -2.94 -4.96
N THR A 48 13.22 -3.78 -5.47
CA THR A 48 12.93 -4.56 -6.70
C THR A 48 12.13 -5.83 -6.45
N THR A 49 12.16 -6.39 -5.24
CA THR A 49 11.52 -7.68 -4.93
C THR A 49 10.19 -7.55 -4.20
N GLN A 50 10.02 -6.52 -3.36
CA GLN A 50 8.81 -6.33 -2.57
C GLN A 50 7.97 -5.15 -3.05
N TYR A 51 8.57 -4.11 -3.63
CA TYR A 51 7.82 -2.94 -4.08
C TYR A 51 7.42 -3.01 -5.56
N GLY A 52 6.23 -2.51 -5.85
CA GLY A 52 5.67 -2.32 -7.18
C GLY A 52 5.21 -0.89 -7.39
N ALA A 53 5.54 -0.33 -8.55
CA ALA A 53 4.98 0.92 -9.03
C ALA A 53 3.66 0.64 -9.75
N VAL A 54 2.58 1.27 -9.33
CA VAL A 54 1.29 1.20 -10.04
C VAL A 54 1.22 2.38 -11.00
N VAL A 55 1.16 2.12 -12.29
CA VAL A 55 1.15 3.15 -13.33
C VAL A 55 -0.15 3.16 -14.12
N ASP A 56 -0.51 4.33 -14.63
CA ASP A 56 -1.63 4.49 -15.56
C ASP A 56 -1.23 4.13 -17.01
N GLU A 57 -2.16 4.28 -17.95
CA GLU A 57 -1.95 3.96 -19.38
C GLU A 57 -0.87 4.84 -20.04
N ARG A 58 -0.56 6.00 -19.44
CA ARG A 58 0.49 6.92 -19.91
C ARG A 58 1.83 6.64 -19.25
N GLY A 59 1.91 5.63 -18.37
CA GLY A 59 3.10 5.32 -17.59
C GLY A 59 3.35 6.28 -16.42
N SER A 60 2.37 7.12 -16.06
CA SER A 60 2.51 8.03 -14.90
C SER A 60 2.27 7.28 -13.60
N LEU A 61 3.07 7.58 -12.56
CA LEU A 61 2.97 6.93 -11.27
C LEU A 61 1.63 7.29 -10.61
N PHE A 62 0.79 6.27 -10.46
CA PHE A 62 -0.55 6.40 -9.95
C PHE A 62 -0.64 6.02 -8.47
N GLY A 63 0.17 5.03 -8.06
CA GLY A 63 0.20 4.47 -6.72
C GLY A 63 1.47 3.63 -6.53
N TYR A 64 1.61 3.07 -5.33
CA TYR A 64 2.60 2.04 -5.08
C TYR A 64 2.00 0.93 -4.24
N VAL A 65 2.69 -0.21 -4.23
CA VAL A 65 2.42 -1.33 -3.34
C VAL A 65 3.73 -1.93 -2.85
N GLN A 66 3.73 -2.41 -1.62
CA GLN A 66 4.67 -3.35 -1.05
C GLN A 66 3.95 -4.67 -0.84
N PHE A 67 4.50 -5.76 -1.35
CA PHE A 67 4.07 -7.13 -1.09
C PHE A 67 5.00 -7.72 -0.03
N PHE A 68 4.65 -7.57 1.24
CA PHE A 68 5.45 -8.02 2.36
C PHE A 68 5.16 -9.50 2.66
N PRO A 69 6.12 -10.42 2.47
CA PRO A 69 5.89 -11.85 2.68
C PRO A 69 5.92 -12.21 4.17
N LEU A 70 4.83 -12.81 4.66
CA LEU A 70 4.65 -13.29 6.04
C LEU A 70 4.23 -14.77 6.04
N GLY A 71 5.17 -15.66 5.73
CA GLY A 71 4.89 -17.10 5.63
C GLY A 71 3.88 -17.39 4.52
N HIS A 72 2.66 -17.80 4.89
CA HIS A 72 1.54 -18.05 3.97
C HIS A 72 0.63 -16.84 3.77
N VAL A 73 1.06 -15.65 4.20
CA VAL A 73 0.35 -14.39 4.04
C VAL A 73 1.19 -13.42 3.21
N THR A 74 0.54 -12.68 2.33
CA THR A 74 1.09 -11.52 1.63
C THR A 74 0.45 -10.27 2.20
N ARG A 75 1.19 -9.54 3.06
CA ARG A 75 0.72 -8.29 3.65
C ARG A 75 0.96 -7.13 2.70
N LEU A 76 -0.07 -6.33 2.47
CA LEU A 76 -0.02 -5.20 1.56
C LEU A 76 0.26 -3.90 2.32
N GLY A 77 1.32 -3.21 1.92
CA GLY A 77 1.48 -1.78 2.14
C GLY A 77 1.16 -1.05 0.84
N LEU A 78 0.34 0.00 0.83
CA LEU A 78 -0.03 0.67 -0.42
C LEU A 78 -0.33 2.14 -0.22
N GLY A 79 -0.21 2.91 -1.30
CA GLY A 79 -0.55 4.33 -1.30
C GLY A 79 -0.98 4.81 -2.68
N LEU A 80 -1.90 5.78 -2.67
CA LEU A 80 -2.45 6.43 -3.86
C LEU A 80 -1.86 7.84 -3.97
N HIS A 81 -1.42 8.24 -5.16
CA HIS A 81 -0.86 9.57 -5.39
C HIS A 81 -1.77 10.68 -4.82
N PRO A 82 -1.24 11.70 -4.11
CA PRO A 82 -2.04 12.73 -3.42
C PRO A 82 -3.02 13.47 -4.36
N ASP A 83 -2.61 13.80 -5.58
CA ASP A 83 -3.47 14.46 -6.58
C ASP A 83 -4.62 13.59 -7.13
N ARG A 84 -4.65 12.30 -6.79
CA ARG A 84 -5.68 11.34 -7.23
C ARG A 84 -6.70 11.02 -6.13
N LEU A 85 -6.54 11.63 -4.96
CA LEU A 85 -7.47 11.46 -3.84
C LEU A 85 -8.88 11.99 -4.19
N GLY A 86 -9.91 11.35 -3.63
CA GLY A 86 -11.31 11.79 -3.80
C GLY A 86 -11.98 11.43 -5.14
N GLN A 87 -11.27 10.77 -6.07
CA GLN A 87 -11.79 10.47 -7.42
C GLN A 87 -12.40 9.06 -7.56
N GLY A 88 -12.62 8.34 -6.45
CA GLY A 88 -13.13 6.95 -6.48
C GLY A 88 -12.11 5.92 -6.97
N LEU A 89 -10.86 6.33 -7.23
CA LEU A 89 -9.83 5.47 -7.84
C LEU A 89 -9.14 4.51 -6.87
N GLY A 90 -9.41 4.64 -5.57
CA GLY A 90 -8.84 3.76 -4.53
C GLY A 90 -9.26 2.31 -4.71
N ALA A 91 -10.53 2.05 -5.00
CA ALA A 91 -11.03 0.68 -5.18
C ALA A 91 -10.40 0.00 -6.40
N LEU A 92 -10.17 0.76 -7.49
CA LEU A 92 -9.49 0.26 -8.68
C LEU A 92 -8.03 -0.09 -8.35
N LEU A 93 -7.31 0.79 -7.66
CA LEU A 93 -5.94 0.55 -7.21
C LEU A 93 -5.84 -0.74 -6.37
N VAL A 94 -6.69 -0.87 -5.35
CA VAL A 94 -6.65 -2.02 -4.43
C VAL A 94 -7.00 -3.33 -5.14
N ARG A 95 -7.99 -3.36 -6.04
CA ARG A 95 -8.29 -4.55 -6.86
C ARG A 95 -7.09 -5.00 -7.68
N THR A 96 -6.47 -4.07 -8.41
CA THR A 96 -5.28 -4.37 -9.22
C THR A 96 -4.14 -4.91 -8.37
N ILE A 97 -3.95 -4.39 -7.15
CA ILE A 97 -2.94 -4.88 -6.20
C ILE A 97 -3.27 -6.30 -5.71
N VAL A 98 -4.51 -6.57 -5.32
CA VAL A 98 -4.92 -7.89 -4.81
C VAL A 98 -4.78 -8.96 -5.89
N GLU A 99 -5.24 -8.67 -7.11
CA GLU A 99 -5.08 -9.57 -8.26
C GLU A 99 -3.61 -9.93 -8.49
N GLU A 100 -2.71 -8.94 -8.40
CA GLU A 100 -1.28 -9.16 -8.54
C GLU A 100 -0.68 -9.94 -7.35
N ALA A 101 -1.13 -9.69 -6.12
CA ALA A 101 -0.69 -10.44 -4.93
C ALA A 101 -1.03 -11.94 -5.07
N LEU A 102 -2.27 -12.25 -5.45
CA LEU A 102 -2.75 -13.61 -5.66
C LEU A 102 -2.02 -14.30 -6.84
N ARG A 103 -1.70 -13.53 -7.89
CA ARG A 103 -0.94 -14.05 -9.04
C ARG A 103 0.51 -14.37 -8.68
N ARG A 104 1.17 -13.53 -7.85
CA ARG A 104 2.57 -13.73 -7.42
C ARG A 104 2.72 -14.88 -6.43
N SER A 105 1.75 -15.04 -5.54
CA SER A 105 1.78 -16.06 -4.50
C SER A 105 0.44 -16.80 -4.43
N PRO A 106 0.16 -17.69 -5.40
CA PRO A 106 -1.08 -18.46 -5.39
C PRO A 106 -1.23 -19.28 -4.10
N GLY A 107 -2.36 -19.12 -3.42
CA GLY A 107 -2.67 -19.81 -2.17
C GLY A 107 -2.26 -19.07 -0.90
N ASN A 108 -1.53 -17.95 -1.00
CA ASN A 108 -1.33 -17.08 0.16
C ASN A 108 -2.62 -16.31 0.48
N GLU A 109 -2.87 -16.11 1.78
CA GLU A 109 -3.83 -15.11 2.23
C GLU A 109 -3.30 -13.70 1.93
N VAL A 110 -4.19 -12.75 1.72
CA VAL A 110 -3.83 -11.35 1.47
C VAL A 110 -4.44 -10.51 2.57
N ASP A 111 -3.61 -9.74 3.26
CA ASP A 111 -4.06 -8.85 4.32
C ASP A 111 -3.43 -7.46 4.20
N LEU A 112 -3.90 -6.53 5.03
CA LEU A 112 -3.31 -5.22 5.20
C LEU A 112 -3.56 -4.70 6.61
N GLU A 113 -2.77 -3.72 7.01
CA GLU A 113 -2.96 -2.96 8.24
C GLU A 113 -3.43 -1.55 7.91
N VAL A 114 -4.41 -1.07 8.66
CA VAL A 114 -4.94 0.29 8.51
C VAL A 114 -5.25 0.89 9.87
N ALA A 115 -4.88 2.15 10.08
CA ALA A 115 -5.26 2.84 11.31
C ALA A 115 -6.79 2.98 11.40
N SER A 116 -7.38 2.74 12.58
CA SER A 116 -8.84 2.69 12.75
C SER A 116 -9.54 4.00 12.42
N TRP A 117 -8.86 5.13 12.63
CA TRP A 117 -9.35 6.46 12.25
C TRP A 117 -9.35 6.71 10.73
N ASN A 118 -8.62 5.91 9.94
CA ASN A 118 -8.60 6.00 8.48
C ASN A 118 -9.81 5.32 7.84
N THR A 119 -11.00 5.78 8.24
CA THR A 119 -12.31 5.30 7.76
C THR A 119 -12.45 5.40 6.24
N ARG A 120 -11.73 6.33 5.60
CA ARG A 120 -11.68 6.45 4.14
C ARG A 120 -11.03 5.23 3.49
N ALA A 121 -9.87 4.79 3.97
CA ALA A 121 -9.19 3.62 3.42
C ALA A 121 -9.97 2.33 3.75
N ILE A 122 -10.49 2.21 4.98
CA ILE A 122 -11.31 1.07 5.42
C ILE A 122 -12.48 0.84 4.46
N ARG A 123 -13.26 1.88 4.14
CA ARG A 123 -14.38 1.78 3.19
C ARG A 123 -13.95 1.32 1.79
N VAL A 124 -12.77 1.75 1.35
CA VAL A 124 -12.22 1.30 0.06
C VAL A 124 -11.89 -0.19 0.14
N TYR A 125 -11.23 -0.64 1.20
CA TYR A 125 -10.88 -2.05 1.38
C TYR A 125 -12.13 -2.93 1.47
N GLU A 126 -13.13 -2.54 2.26
CA GLU A 126 -14.43 -3.23 2.34
C GLU A 126 -15.11 -3.35 0.98
N SER A 127 -15.12 -2.26 0.18
CA SER A 127 -15.71 -2.28 -1.17
C SER A 127 -15.01 -3.24 -2.15
N VAL A 128 -13.79 -3.64 -1.84
CA VAL A 128 -12.99 -4.56 -2.65
C VAL A 128 -13.04 -5.99 -2.11
N GLY A 129 -13.70 -6.24 -0.98
CA GLY A 129 -13.84 -7.58 -0.39
C GLY A 129 -12.91 -7.85 0.79
N PHE A 130 -12.32 -6.82 1.39
CA PHE A 130 -11.67 -6.98 2.69
C PHE A 130 -12.70 -6.94 3.83
N ARG A 131 -12.39 -7.62 4.92
CA ARG A 131 -13.11 -7.50 6.20
C ARG A 131 -12.12 -7.32 7.34
N ILE A 132 -12.54 -6.62 8.38
CA ILE A 132 -11.75 -6.55 9.63
C ILE A 132 -11.70 -7.96 10.22
N ASP A 133 -10.51 -8.40 10.57
CA ASP A 133 -10.26 -9.67 11.25
C ASP A 133 -9.84 -9.45 12.70
N GLU A 134 -8.90 -8.51 12.92
CA GLU A 134 -8.41 -8.15 14.25
C GLU A 134 -8.27 -6.64 14.41
N THR A 135 -8.31 -6.18 15.67
CA THR A 135 -8.00 -4.79 16.06
C THR A 135 -7.04 -4.81 17.24
N TYR A 136 -5.98 -4.01 17.15
CA TYR A 136 -4.96 -3.93 18.19
C TYR A 136 -4.27 -2.56 18.19
N ASP A 137 -3.65 -2.22 19.31
CA ASP A 137 -2.84 -1.03 19.46
C ASP A 137 -1.41 -1.28 18.97
N ARG A 138 -0.97 -0.46 18.01
CA ARG A 138 0.39 -0.53 17.48
C ARG A 138 1.25 0.57 18.10
N PRO A 139 2.39 0.24 18.72
CA PRO A 139 3.34 1.24 19.17
C PRO A 139 3.91 2.01 17.98
N THR A 140 3.95 3.33 18.11
CA THR A 140 4.61 4.25 17.17
C THR A 140 5.55 5.17 17.94
N SER A 141 6.41 5.91 17.24
CA SER A 141 7.28 6.92 17.86
C SER A 141 6.49 8.02 18.59
N ASN A 142 5.21 8.21 18.26
CA ASN A 142 4.35 9.28 18.75
C ASN A 142 3.24 8.77 19.70
N GLY A 143 3.37 7.55 20.23
CA GLY A 143 2.36 6.90 21.07
C GLY A 143 1.77 5.66 20.41
N GLU A 144 0.58 5.24 20.84
CA GLU A 144 -0.10 4.07 20.28
C GLU A 144 -1.12 4.50 19.23
N VAL A 145 -1.23 3.71 18.15
CA VAL A 145 -2.26 3.88 17.12
C VAL A 145 -3.04 2.60 17.00
N GLU A 146 -4.33 2.66 17.30
CA GLU A 146 -5.25 1.57 17.05
C GLU A 146 -5.30 1.27 15.55
N CYS A 147 -5.05 0.00 15.19
CA CYS A 147 -4.99 -0.48 13.82
C CYS A 147 -5.93 -1.69 13.67
N HIS A 148 -6.56 -1.78 12.50
CA HIS A 148 -7.25 -2.98 12.05
C HIS A 148 -6.31 -3.80 11.14
N CYS A 149 -6.22 -5.09 11.41
CA CYS A 149 -5.82 -6.07 10.39
C CYS A 149 -7.05 -6.41 9.57
N MET A 150 -6.99 -6.20 8.27
CA MET A 150 -8.06 -6.55 7.34
C MET A 150 -7.60 -7.63 6.39
N ILE A 151 -8.38 -8.69 6.27
CA ILE A 151 -8.08 -9.81 5.38
C ILE A 151 -8.99 -9.76 4.15
N TYR A 152 -8.44 -10.13 3.00
CA TYR A 152 -9.18 -10.25 1.75
C TYR A 152 -9.96 -11.57 1.71
N ASP A 153 -11.26 -11.48 1.49
CA ASP A 153 -12.14 -12.63 1.33
C ASP A 153 -12.78 -12.61 -0.07
N PRO A 154 -12.31 -13.46 -1.02
CA PRO A 154 -12.82 -13.47 -2.39
C PRO A 154 -14.28 -13.94 -2.49
N SER A 155 -14.86 -14.50 -1.41
CA SER A 155 -16.26 -14.90 -1.38
C SER A 155 -17.23 -13.75 -1.06
N LEU A 156 -16.71 -12.61 -0.57
CA LEU A 156 -17.53 -11.45 -0.29
C LEU A 156 -17.99 -10.78 -1.60
N PRO A 157 -19.29 -10.47 -1.74
CA PRO A 157 -19.75 -9.71 -2.89
C PRO A 157 -19.13 -8.31 -2.87
N CYS A 158 -18.60 -7.89 -4.01
CA CYS A 158 -18.33 -6.47 -4.23
C CYS A 158 -19.67 -5.71 -4.16
N PRO A 159 -19.83 -4.73 -3.26
CA PRO A 159 -21.02 -3.89 -3.22
C PRO A 159 -21.19 -3.04 -4.49
#